data_AF-A0AB39KB75-F1
#
_entry.id   AF-A0AB39KB75-F1
#
_cell.length_a   1.000
_cell.length_b   1.000
_cell.length_c   1.000
_cell.angle_alpha   90.00
_cell.angle_beta   90.00
_cell.angle_gamma   90.00
#
_symmetry.space_group_name_H-M   'P 1'
#
loop_
_entity.id
_entity.type
_entity.pdbx_description
1 polymer ?
#
loop_
_entity_poly.entity_id
_entity_poly.type
_entity_poly.pdbx_seq_one_letter_code
_entity_poly.pdbx_strand_id
1 'polypeptide(L)'
;MTGKVDLYSKFISQGLDVLFAKYPTRTGLGLILGCVLYFIINLFRPFLEKIEIVDFNAAPWWGWLSIGLIIMHIPTIISVFHLNSIGNDTVDQALELIEKGDFSKAERRQHFRNLIEKVSSNIALSQNTNREVQKIEKELQQNSENQE
;
A
#
# COMPACT_ATOMS: atom_id res chain seq x y z
N MET A 1 15.43 -27.95 -1.98
CA MET A 1 15.13 -26.89 -2.98
C MET A 1 13.84 -26.11 -2.66
N THR A 2 13.26 -26.24 -1.46
CA THR A 2 11.97 -25.67 -1.05
C THR A 2 12.05 -24.22 -0.56
N GLY A 3 13.11 -23.82 0.13
CA GLY A 3 13.18 -22.49 0.78
C GLY A 3 13.20 -21.27 -0.16
N LYS A 4 13.59 -21.42 -1.43
CA LYS A 4 13.61 -20.29 -2.38
C LYS A 4 12.21 -19.97 -2.91
N VAL A 5 11.41 -21.00 -3.21
CA VAL A 5 10.06 -20.84 -3.77
C VAL A 5 9.14 -20.18 -2.76
N ASP A 6 9.22 -20.59 -1.48
CA ASP A 6 8.43 -19.99 -0.40
C ASP A 6 8.75 -18.49 -0.20
N LEU A 7 10.03 -18.12 -0.37
CA LEU A 7 10.45 -16.72 -0.24
C LEU A 7 9.86 -15.85 -1.35
N TYR A 8 9.99 -16.29 -2.62
CA TYR A 8 9.43 -15.55 -3.76
C TYR A 8 7.90 -15.49 -3.69
N SER A 9 7.24 -16.58 -3.31
CA SER A 9 5.79 -16.61 -3.15
C SER A 9 5.33 -15.58 -2.11
N LYS A 10 6.04 -15.49 -0.98
CA LYS A 10 5.74 -14.49 0.06
C LYS A 10 5.96 -13.05 -0.41
N PHE A 11 7.02 -12.78 -1.16
CA PHE A 11 7.25 -11.44 -1.72
C PHE A 11 6.18 -11.06 -2.75
N ILE A 12 5.80 -12.00 -3.62
CA ILE A 12 4.75 -11.78 -4.62
C ILE A 12 3.41 -11.55 -3.93
N SER A 13 3.06 -12.37 -2.93
CA SER A 13 1.80 -12.22 -2.20
C SER A 13 1.75 -10.87 -1.48
N GLN A 14 2.84 -10.44 -0.84
CA GLN A 14 2.91 -9.13 -0.20
C GLN A 14 2.81 -7.99 -1.22
N GLY A 15 3.47 -8.11 -2.37
CA GLY A 15 3.37 -7.12 -3.44
C GLY A 15 1.94 -6.98 -3.95
N LEU A 16 1.27 -8.11 -4.23
CA LEU A 16 -0.13 -8.13 -4.67
C LEU A 16 -1.06 -7.55 -3.60
N ASP A 17 -0.82 -7.86 -2.33
CA ASP A 17 -1.62 -7.35 -1.22
C ASP A 17 -1.48 -5.82 -1.08
N VAL A 18 -0.27 -5.28 -1.24
CA VAL A 18 -0.04 -3.83 -1.28
C VAL A 18 -0.76 -3.17 -2.46
N LEU A 19 -0.66 -3.77 -3.64
CA LEU A 19 -1.23 -3.21 -4.87
C LEU A 19 -2.75 -3.28 -4.90
N PHE A 20 -3.34 -4.39 -4.47
CA PHE A 20 -4.78 -4.63 -4.65
C PHE A 20 -5.60 -4.50 -3.37
N ALA A 21 -5.04 -4.79 -2.20
CA ALA A 21 -5.77 -4.70 -0.93
C ALA A 21 -5.48 -3.39 -0.19
N LYS A 22 -4.21 -2.97 -0.09
CA LYS A 22 -3.83 -1.79 0.70
C LYS A 22 -4.06 -0.47 -0.03
N TYR A 23 -3.77 -0.40 -1.33
CA TYR A 23 -3.89 0.84 -2.11
C TYR A 23 -4.56 0.66 -3.49
N PRO A 24 -5.79 0.09 -3.57
CA PRO A 24 -6.45 -0.21 -4.85
C PRO A 24 -6.63 1.03 -5.75
N THR A 25 -7.03 2.18 -5.17
CA THR A 25 -7.20 3.43 -5.91
C THR A 25 -5.88 3.93 -6.50
N ARG A 26 -4.77 3.78 -5.77
CA ARG A 26 -3.43 4.22 -6.19
C ARG A 26 -2.92 3.37 -7.36
N THR A 27 -3.19 2.06 -7.32
CA THR A 27 -2.92 1.13 -8.42
C THR A 27 -3.76 1.44 -9.65
N GLY A 28 -5.07 1.69 -9.48
CA GLY A 28 -5.93 2.12 -10.59
C GLY A 28 -5.45 3.41 -11.25
N LEU A 29 -5.11 4.42 -10.45
CA LEU A 29 -4.51 5.66 -10.95
C LEU A 29 -3.16 5.43 -11.62
N GLY A 30 -2.34 4.51 -11.12
CA GLY A 30 -1.06 4.14 -11.72
C GLY A 30 -1.22 3.51 -13.11
N LEU A 31 -2.20 2.62 -13.27
CA LEU A 31 -2.55 2.06 -14.57
C LEU A 31 -3.04 3.14 -15.54
N ILE A 32 -3.95 4.02 -15.09
CA ILE A 32 -4.44 5.14 -15.91
C ILE A 32 -3.27 6.04 -16.33
N LEU A 33 -2.39 6.41 -15.39
CA LEU A 33 -1.22 7.21 -15.67
C LEU A 33 -0.31 6.54 -16.71
N GLY A 34 -0.08 5.23 -16.59
CA GLY A 34 0.69 4.47 -17.57
C GLY A 34 0.05 4.47 -18.96
N CYS A 35 -1.28 4.32 -19.05
CA CYS A 35 -2.02 4.45 -20.31
C CYS A 35 -1.87 5.84 -20.92
N VAL A 36 -1.98 6.89 -20.10
CA VAL A 36 -1.82 8.28 -20.53
C VAL A 36 -0.39 8.53 -21.04
N LEU A 37 0.62 8.02 -20.34
CA LEU A 37 2.01 8.11 -20.78
C LEU A 37 2.23 7.41 -22.13
N TYR A 38 1.74 6.18 -22.27
CA TYR A 38 1.80 5.45 -23.53
C TYR A 38 1.13 6.20 -24.68
N PHE A 39 -0.05 6.79 -24.41
CA PHE A 39 -0.76 7.61 -25.38
C PHE A 39 0.05 8.85 -25.78
N ILE A 40 0.62 9.58 -24.82
CA ILE A 40 1.44 10.78 -25.09
C ILE A 40 2.66 10.41 -25.94
N ILE A 41 3.38 9.34 -25.59
CA ILE A 41 4.57 8.91 -26.34
C ILE A 41 4.22 8.57 -27.79
N ASN A 42 3.10 7.87 -28.01
CA ASN A 42 2.63 7.57 -29.37
C ASN A 42 2.15 8.81 -30.12
N LEU A 43 1.46 9.74 -29.44
CA LEU A 43 0.96 10.97 -30.06
C LEU A 43 2.11 11.86 -30.53
N PHE A 44 3.18 11.96 -29.74
CA PHE A 44 4.37 12.75 -30.05
C PHE A 44 5.49 11.94 -30.69
N ARG A 45 5.22 10.70 -31.11
CA ARG A 45 6.18 9.81 -31.79
C ARG A 45 7.01 10.48 -32.90
N PRO A 46 6.44 11.25 -33.86
CA PRO A 46 7.23 11.87 -34.92
C PRO A 46 8.22 12.94 -34.42
N PHE A 47 8.02 13.46 -33.20
CA PHE A 47 8.96 14.37 -32.55
C PHE A 47 10.00 13.60 -31.73
N LEU A 48 9.57 12.58 -31.00
CA LEU A 48 10.42 11.78 -30.12
C LEU A 48 11.42 10.91 -30.89
N GLU A 49 11.07 10.43 -32.09
CA GLU A 49 11.98 9.67 -32.95
C GLU A 49 13.20 10.48 -33.44
N LYS A 50 13.17 11.81 -33.29
CA LYS A 50 14.31 12.68 -33.61
C LYS A 50 15.36 12.74 -32.50
N ILE A 51 15.06 12.19 -31.33
CA ILE A 51 15.95 12.18 -30.17
C ILE A 51 16.74 10.87 -30.18
N GLU A 52 17.99 10.91 -30.63
CA GLU A 52 18.84 9.70 -30.75
C GLU A 52 19.32 9.13 -29.39
N ILE A 53 19.14 9.86 -28.29
CA ILE A 53 19.66 9.49 -26.97
C ILE A 53 18.81 8.41 -26.30
N VAL A 54 17.49 8.35 -26.57
CA VAL A 54 16.56 7.43 -25.92
C VAL A 54 15.52 6.93 -26.91
N ASP A 55 15.42 5.61 -27.07
CA ASP A 55 14.34 4.99 -27.84
C ASP A 55 13.11 4.73 -26.95
N PHE A 56 12.17 5.67 -26.97
CA PHE A 56 10.91 5.55 -26.26
C PHE A 56 9.95 4.51 -26.89
N ASN A 57 10.18 4.10 -28.15
CA ASN A 57 9.35 3.12 -28.84
C ASN A 57 9.79 1.67 -28.56
N ALA A 58 11.02 1.46 -28.11
CA ALA A 58 11.51 0.13 -27.72
C ALA A 58 10.77 -0.44 -26.50
N ALA A 59 10.20 0.42 -25.66
CA ALA A 59 9.46 -0.01 -24.49
C ALA A 59 8.07 -0.57 -24.89
N PRO A 60 7.75 -1.81 -24.53
CA PRO A 60 6.43 -2.37 -24.78
C PRO A 60 5.36 -1.63 -23.96
N TRP A 61 4.10 -1.69 -24.42
CA TRP A 61 2.97 -1.00 -23.78
C TRP A 61 2.83 -1.28 -22.28
N TRP A 62 3.10 -2.51 -21.84
CA TRP A 62 3.07 -2.89 -20.42
C TRP A 62 4.20 -2.26 -19.60
N GLY A 63 5.31 -1.86 -20.24
CA GLY A 63 6.38 -1.12 -19.58
C GLY A 63 5.91 0.25 -19.11
N TRP A 64 5.08 0.92 -19.90
CA TRP A 64 4.47 2.21 -19.54
C TRP A 64 3.49 2.10 -18.38
N LEU A 65 2.74 0.99 -18.32
CA LEU A 65 1.89 0.67 -17.16
C LEU A 65 2.71 0.49 -15.88
N SER A 66 3.81 -0.26 -15.96
CA SER A 66 4.73 -0.44 -14.85
C SER A 66 5.30 0.89 -14.36
N ILE A 67 5.67 1.80 -15.27
CA ILE A 67 6.15 3.14 -14.91
C ILE A 67 5.08 3.92 -14.15
N GLY A 68 3.85 3.97 -14.66
CA GLY A 68 2.75 4.67 -13.99
C GLY A 68 2.47 4.11 -12.59
N LEU A 69 2.52 2.78 -12.44
CA LEU A 69 2.31 2.08 -11.18
C LEU A 69 3.44 2.35 -10.18
N ILE A 70 4.71 2.34 -10.65
CA ILE A 70 5.87 2.72 -9.83
C ILE A 70 5.75 4.16 -9.35
N ILE A 71 5.48 5.12 -10.25
CA ILE A 71 5.35 6.55 -9.91
C ILE A 71 4.32 6.75 -8.80
N MET A 72 3.15 6.14 -8.94
CA MET A 72 2.08 6.26 -7.95
C MET A 72 2.42 5.61 -6.59
N HIS A 73 3.33 4.64 -6.57
CA HIS A 73 3.77 3.95 -5.35
C HIS A 73 5.12 4.43 -4.82
N ILE A 74 5.75 5.45 -5.42
CA ILE A 74 7.01 6.04 -4.92
C ILE A 74 6.94 6.34 -3.41
N PRO A 75 5.87 6.96 -2.85
CA PRO A 75 5.81 7.22 -1.41
C PRO A 75 5.85 5.94 -0.56
N THR A 76 5.17 4.88 -1.02
CA THR A 76 5.17 3.56 -0.37
C THR A 76 6.54 2.89 -0.48
N ILE A 77 7.22 3.02 -1.62
CA ILE A 77 8.57 2.50 -1.81
C ILE A 77 9.52 3.22 -0.85
N ILE A 78 9.45 4.56 -0.78
CA ILE A 78 10.27 5.37 0.13
C ILE A 78 9.99 5.03 1.60
N SER A 79 8.72 4.79 1.97
CA SER A 79 8.38 4.45 3.35
C SER A 79 8.89 3.08 3.78
N VAL A 80 8.93 2.11 2.87
CA VAL A 80 9.55 0.80 3.12
C VAL A 80 11.06 0.92 3.37
N PHE A 81 11.75 1.86 2.71
CA PHE A 81 13.18 2.12 2.93
C PHE A 81 13.48 3.02 4.13
N HIS A 82 12.50 3.80 4.63
CA HIS A 82 12.64 4.53 5.88
C HIS A 82 12.41 3.60 7.08
N LEU A 83 13.49 3.24 7.78
CA LEU A 83 13.53 2.30 8.92
C LEU A 83 12.61 2.63 10.12
N ASN A 84 11.89 3.76 10.12
CA ASN A 84 11.05 4.22 11.24
C ASN A 84 9.53 4.13 10.99
N SER A 85 9.09 3.62 9.83
CA SER A 85 7.65 3.45 9.55
C SER A 85 7.08 2.27 10.35
N ILE A 86 6.00 2.51 11.09
CA ILE A 86 5.22 1.48 11.80
C ILE A 86 4.28 0.75 10.82
N GLY A 87 4.28 1.14 9.54
CA GLY A 87 3.53 0.49 8.46
C GLY A 87 2.08 0.95 8.33
N ASN A 88 1.64 1.89 9.18
CA ASN A 88 0.36 2.58 9.10
C ASN A 88 0.60 4.06 8.82
N ASP A 89 0.31 4.50 7.59
CA ASP A 89 0.57 5.85 7.11
C ASP A 89 -0.05 6.94 8.00
N THR A 90 -1.21 6.69 8.61
CA THR A 90 -1.88 7.65 9.49
C THR A 90 -1.18 7.77 10.84
N VAL A 91 -0.69 6.65 11.39
CA VAL A 91 0.08 6.65 12.64
C VAL A 91 1.45 7.28 12.42
N ASP A 92 2.11 6.96 11.30
CA ASP A 92 3.41 7.51 10.95
C ASP A 92 3.33 9.03 10.72
N GLN A 93 2.30 9.51 10.03
CA GLN A 93 2.04 10.95 9.89
C GLN A 93 1.76 11.61 11.24
N ALA A 94 0.98 10.98 12.12
CA ALA A 94 0.72 11.52 13.45
C ALA A 94 2.00 11.61 14.29
N LEU A 95 2.87 10.60 14.24
CA LEU A 95 4.18 10.62 14.90
C LEU A 95 5.05 11.74 14.35
N GLU A 96 5.13 11.87 13.02
CA GLU A 96 5.91 12.93 12.37
C GLU A 96 5.43 14.33 12.76
N LEU A 97 4.11 14.54 12.83
CA LEU A 97 3.53 15.81 13.28
C LEU A 97 3.84 16.11 14.75
N ILE A 98 3.88 15.10 15.62
CA ILE A 98 4.23 15.25 17.03
C ILE A 98 5.73 15.53 17.21
N GLU A 99 6.58 14.95 16.37
CA GLU A 99 8.04 15.16 16.41
C GLU A 99 8.46 16.51 15.81
N LYS A 100 7.85 16.91 14.69
CA LYS A 100 8.17 18.16 14.00
C LYS A 100 7.41 19.37 14.52
N GLY A 101 6.32 19.16 15.25
CA GLY A 101 5.55 20.24 15.87
C GLY A 101 6.35 20.93 16.98
N ASP A 102 6.19 22.24 17.08
CA ASP A 102 6.85 23.09 18.09
C ASP A 102 6.15 22.98 19.46
N PHE A 103 6.07 21.75 19.97
CA PHE A 103 5.43 21.42 21.24
C PHE A 103 6.44 21.47 22.39
N SER A 104 5.99 21.92 23.56
CA SER A 104 6.77 21.72 24.78
C SER A 104 6.96 20.22 25.07
N LYS A 105 7.99 19.85 25.84
CA LYS A 105 8.23 18.44 26.22
C LYS A 105 7.01 17.78 26.88
N ALA A 106 6.23 18.55 27.65
CA ALA A 106 5.05 18.05 28.33
C ALA A 106 3.90 17.78 27.34
N GLU A 107 3.61 18.73 26.45
CA GLU A 107 2.59 18.58 25.41
C GLU A 107 2.93 17.44 24.46
N ARG A 108 4.18 17.35 24.02
CA ARG A 108 4.64 16.26 23.16
C ARG A 108 4.41 14.90 23.82
N ARG A 109 4.73 14.76 25.11
CA ARG A 109 4.49 13.52 25.87
C ARG A 109 3.00 13.20 25.98
N GLN A 110 2.15 14.20 26.13
CA GLN A 110 0.70 14.02 26.15
C GLN A 110 0.17 13.56 24.78
N HIS A 111 0.63 14.16 23.69
CA HIS A 111 0.24 13.75 22.34
C HIS A 111 0.67 12.32 22.02
N PHE A 112 1.89 11.92 22.43
CA PHE A 112 2.33 10.53 22.32
C PHE A 112 1.43 9.56 23.09
N ARG A 113 1.03 9.91 24.33
CA ARG A 113 0.11 9.08 25.12
C ARG A 113 -1.26 8.95 24.45
N ASN A 114 -1.82 10.07 23.98
CA ASN A 114 -3.11 10.09 23.31
C ASN A 114 -3.08 9.26 22.01
N LEU A 115 -1.97 9.30 21.27
CA LEU A 115 -1.80 8.49 20.06
C LEU A 115 -1.76 6.99 20.41
N ILE A 116 -0.97 6.60 21.40
CA ILE A 116 -0.87 5.21 21.86
C ILE A 116 -2.24 4.69 22.34
N GLU A 117 -2.98 5.50 23.09
CA GLU A 117 -4.32 5.15 23.58
C GLU A 117 -5.32 4.93 22.43
N LYS A 118 -5.33 5.82 21.44
CA LYS A 118 -6.17 5.68 20.24
C LYS A 118 -5.81 4.46 19.40
N VAL A 119 -4.53 4.17 19.24
CA VAL A 119 -4.09 2.98 18.48
C VAL A 119 -4.44 1.70 19.25
N SER A 120 -4.17 1.66 20.55
CA SER A 120 -4.47 0.50 21.41
C SER A 120 -5.98 0.20 21.47
N SER A 121 -6.82 1.21 21.64
CA SER A 121 -8.28 1.04 21.64
C SER A 121 -8.81 0.53 20.30
N ASN A 122 -8.32 1.04 19.17
CA ASN A 122 -8.68 0.52 17.85
C ASN A 122 -8.27 -0.95 17.64
N ILE A 123 -7.09 -1.36 18.13
CA ILE A 123 -6.65 -2.76 18.07
C ILE A 123 -7.56 -3.65 18.92
N ALA A 124 -7.90 -3.21 20.14
CA ALA A 124 -8.79 -3.95 21.03
C ALA A 124 -10.20 -4.10 20.43
N LEU A 125 -10.74 -3.04 19.83
CA LEU A 125 -12.01 -3.07 19.12
C LEU A 125 -11.98 -4.05 17.93
N SER A 126 -10.94 -3.98 17.09
CA SER A 126 -10.77 -4.88 15.95
C SER A 126 -10.68 -6.36 16.35
N GLN A 127 -10.00 -6.68 17.46
CA GLN A 127 -9.95 -8.05 17.98
C GLN A 127 -11.29 -8.55 18.49
N ASN A 128 -12.05 -7.69 19.18
CA ASN A 128 -13.38 -8.06 19.67
C ASN A 128 -14.36 -8.29 18.51
N THR A 129 -14.37 -7.40 17.51
CA THR A 129 -15.18 -7.57 16.30
C THR A 129 -14.85 -8.87 15.57
N ASN A 130 -13.57 -9.18 15.37
CA ASN A 130 -13.16 -10.44 14.72
C ASN A 130 -13.59 -11.69 15.51
N ARG A 131 -13.59 -11.63 16.85
CA ARG A 131 -14.08 -12.74 17.69
C ARG A 131 -15.59 -12.92 17.58
N GLU A 132 -16.35 -11.83 17.48
CA GLU A 132 -17.80 -11.90 17.28
C GLU A 132 -18.14 -12.47 15.90
N VAL A 133 -17.47 -12.02 14.84
CA VAL A 133 -17.65 -12.57 13.48
C VAL A 133 -17.35 -14.07 13.46
N GLN A 134 -16.25 -14.52 14.07
CA GLN A 134 -15.93 -15.95 14.16
C GLN A 134 -16.95 -16.77 14.96
N LYS A 135 -17.58 -16.19 15.99
CA LYS A 135 -18.66 -16.86 16.72
C LYS A 135 -19.89 -17.03 15.84
N ILE A 136 -20.29 -15.97 15.14
CA ILE A 136 -21.44 -15.98 14.22
C ILE A 136 -21.20 -16.99 13.09
N GLU A 137 -20.00 -17.05 12.51
CA GLU A 137 -19.65 -18.05 11.49
C GLU A 137 -19.76 -19.48 12.01
N LYS A 138 -19.28 -19.75 13.23
CA LYS A 138 -19.39 -21.08 13.85
C LYS A 138 -20.85 -21.45 14.14
N GLU A 139 -21.65 -20.51 14.62
CA GLU A 139 -23.09 -20.72 14.86
C GLU A 139 -23.85 -20.99 13.56
N LEU A 140 -23.51 -20.28 12.47
CA LEU A 140 -24.09 -20.51 11.14
C LEU A 140 -23.68 -21.87 10.56
N GLN A 141 -22.42 -22.27 10.67
CA GLN A 141 -21.94 -23.58 10.21
C GLN A 141 -22.62 -24.72 11.00
N GLN A 142 -22.69 -24.59 12.31
CA GLN A 142 -23.33 -25.58 13.18
C GLN A 142 -24.85 -25.70 12.94
N ASN A 143 -25.53 -24.59 12.62
CA ASN A 143 -26.94 -24.64 12.24
C ASN A 143 -27.17 -25.23 10.84
N SER A 144 -26.20 -25.10 9.94
CA SER A 144 -26.28 -25.66 8.58
C SER A 144 -26.09 -27.19 8.60
N GLU A 145 -25.20 -27.70 9.45
CA GLU A 145 -24.96 -29.14 9.63
C GLU A 145 -26.11 -29.86 10.36
N ASN A 146 -26.88 -29.16 11.20
CA ASN A 146 -28.03 -29.72 11.91
C ASN A 146 -29.33 -29.75 11.06
N GLN A 147 -29.30 -29.25 9.82
CA GLN A 147 -30.44 -29.23 8.89
C GLN A 147 -30.32 -30.25 7.74
N GLU A 148 -29.25 -31.04 7.69
CA GLU A 148 -29.14 -32.28 6.90
C GLU A 148 -29.46 -33.53 7.75
#